data_AF-A0A8T6G207-F1
#
_entry.id   AF-A0A8T6G207-F1
#
_cell.length_a   1.000
_cell.length_b   1.000
_cell.length_c   1.000
_cell.angle_alpha   90.00
_cell.angle_beta   90.00
_cell.angle_gamma   90.00
#
_symmetry.space_group_name_H-M   'P 1'
#
loop_
_entity.id
_entity.type
_entity.pdbx_description
1 polymer ?
#
loop_
_entity_poly.entity_id
_entity_poly.type
_entity_poly.pdbx_seq_one_letter_code
_entity_poly.pdbx_strand_id
1 'polypeptide(L)'
;MFRAAFWAGLPIAERHPHAYRVSYYELDGSPPGFDATIYSPWLDLKFVNDSDHPILVQAHVDEHTMGLKITLRGNDLNRTVEMLPAIEKNVEAPKPPLPDTPDPSLPRGVRLQVEWAVDGMETGILRQVVQGDSTRID
;
A
#
# COMPACT_ATOMS: atom_id res chain seq x y z
N MET A 1 2.07 -7.00 2.93
CA MET A 1 3.39 -7.38 2.37
C MET A 1 4.27 -6.17 2.12
N PHE A 2 3.87 -5.24 1.25
CA PHE A 2 4.66 -4.05 0.86
C PHE A 2 5.31 -3.32 2.04
N ARG A 3 4.53 -2.91 3.05
CA ARG A 3 5.07 -2.20 4.24
C ARG A 3 6.15 -3.01 4.98
N ALA A 4 6.04 -4.33 5.03
CA ALA A 4 7.04 -5.17 5.68
C ALA A 4 8.35 -5.19 4.87
N ALA A 5 8.29 -5.33 3.54
CA ALA A 5 9.46 -5.24 2.67
C ALA A 5 10.07 -3.82 2.65
N PHE A 6 9.22 -2.80 2.74
CA PHE A 6 9.60 -1.40 2.87
C PHE A 6 10.41 -1.16 4.15
N TRP A 7 9.92 -1.60 5.30
CA TRP A 7 10.64 -1.40 6.56
C TRP A 7 11.84 -2.35 6.75
N ALA A 8 11.84 -3.51 6.09
CA ALA A 8 13.00 -4.41 6.06
C ALA A 8 14.16 -3.88 5.19
N GLY A 9 13.96 -2.77 4.47
CA GLY A 9 15.00 -2.23 3.59
C GLY A 9 15.30 -3.15 2.40
N LEU A 10 14.34 -3.96 1.95
CA LEU A 10 14.51 -4.84 0.77
C LEU A 10 14.24 -4.06 -0.52
N PRO A 11 15.02 -4.26 -1.61
CA PRO A 11 14.74 -3.62 -2.89
C PRO A 11 13.32 -3.93 -3.38
N ILE A 12 12.56 -2.90 -3.73
CA ILE A 12 11.23 -3.03 -4.34
C ILE A 12 11.40 -2.92 -5.86
N ALA A 13 11.25 -4.04 -6.56
CA ALA A 13 11.45 -4.12 -8.00
C ALA A 13 10.22 -3.68 -8.79
N GLU A 14 9.02 -3.90 -8.22
CA GLU A 14 7.76 -3.48 -8.83
C GLU A 14 6.75 -3.18 -7.73
N ARG A 15 6.10 -2.02 -7.84
CA ARG A 15 5.04 -1.58 -6.94
C ARG A 15 4.06 -0.73 -7.70
N HIS A 16 2.77 -1.06 -7.56
CA HIS A 16 1.66 -0.24 -8.05
C HIS A 16 0.80 0.19 -6.86
N PRO A 17 0.57 1.50 -6.63
CA PRO A 17 -0.42 1.95 -5.66
C PRO A 17 -1.84 1.67 -6.16
N HIS A 18 -2.83 1.72 -5.26
CA HIS A 18 -4.22 1.80 -5.69
C HIS A 18 -4.46 3.08 -6.52
N ALA A 19 -5.24 2.98 -7.60
CA ALA A 19 -5.61 4.13 -8.44
C ALA A 19 -6.61 5.08 -7.74
N TYR A 20 -7.16 4.66 -6.61
CA TYR A 20 -8.13 5.38 -5.80
C TYR A 20 -7.66 5.36 -4.34
N ARG A 21 -7.91 6.44 -3.60
CA ARG A 21 -7.49 6.56 -2.20
C ARG A 21 -8.34 5.67 -1.30
N VAL A 22 -7.70 4.68 -0.69
CA VAL A 22 -8.36 3.71 0.18
C VAL A 22 -8.05 4.05 1.65
N SER A 23 -8.97 4.75 2.31
CA SER A 23 -8.74 5.38 3.62
C SER A 23 -8.38 4.40 4.74
N TYR A 24 -8.79 3.12 4.66
CA TYR A 24 -8.47 2.17 5.73
C TYR A 24 -6.97 1.87 5.85
N TYR A 25 -6.18 2.11 4.80
CA TYR A 25 -4.71 1.99 4.86
C TYR A 25 -4.08 3.08 5.74
N GLU A 26 -4.82 4.13 6.07
CA GLU A 26 -4.34 5.29 6.83
C GLU A 26 -4.77 5.23 8.31
N LEU A 27 -5.52 4.19 8.72
CA LEU A 27 -6.04 4.04 10.09
C LEU A 27 -4.94 3.94 11.16
N ASP A 28 -3.73 3.51 10.77
CA ASP A 28 -2.55 3.45 11.64
C ASP A 28 -1.73 4.76 11.62
N GLY A 29 -2.23 5.81 10.99
CA GLY A 29 -1.53 7.08 10.79
C GLY A 29 -0.53 7.07 9.64
N SER A 30 -0.50 6.00 8.83
CA SER A 30 0.29 5.97 7.60
C SER A 30 -0.16 7.04 6.61
N PRO A 31 0.77 7.65 5.85
CA PRO A 31 0.42 8.62 4.83
C PRO A 31 -0.36 7.97 3.66
N PRO A 32 -1.19 8.75 2.95
CA PRO A 32 -1.85 8.31 1.72
C PRO A 32 -0.86 7.75 0.71
N GLY A 33 -1.26 6.68 0.02
CA GLY A 33 -0.38 6.01 -0.93
C GLY A 33 0.71 5.17 -0.27
N PHE A 34 0.71 4.90 1.04
CA PHE A 34 1.60 3.91 1.63
C PHE A 34 1.04 2.48 1.54
N ASP A 35 0.76 2.05 0.30
CA ASP A 35 0.12 0.77 -0.01
C ASP A 35 0.68 0.15 -1.31
N ALA A 36 0.27 -1.08 -1.60
CA ALA A 36 0.47 -1.69 -2.91
C ALA A 36 -0.78 -2.51 -3.27
N THR A 37 -1.22 -2.41 -4.51
CA THR A 37 -2.36 -3.16 -5.04
C THR A 37 -1.91 -4.45 -5.75
N ILE A 38 -2.85 -5.36 -5.95
CA ILE A 38 -2.68 -6.58 -6.73
C ILE A 38 -3.82 -6.68 -7.74
N TYR A 39 -3.53 -7.15 -8.95
CA TYR A 39 -4.53 -7.49 -9.95
C TYR A 39 -4.08 -8.72 -10.72
N SER A 40 -4.50 -9.89 -10.25
CA SER A 40 -4.02 -11.16 -10.80
C SER A 40 -4.55 -11.40 -12.23
N PRO A 41 -3.70 -11.87 -13.17
CA PRO A 41 -2.29 -12.23 -13.02
C PRO A 41 -1.29 -11.12 -13.39
N TRP A 42 -1.74 -9.87 -13.59
CA TRP A 42 -1.00 -8.81 -14.26
C TRP A 42 -0.19 -7.89 -13.34
N LEU A 43 -0.78 -7.42 -12.25
CA LEU A 43 -0.14 -6.52 -11.31
C LEU A 43 0.13 -7.26 -10.01
N ASP A 44 1.38 -7.24 -9.57
CA ASP A 44 1.79 -7.79 -8.29
C ASP A 44 2.95 -6.97 -7.71
N LEU A 45 3.10 -7.03 -6.39
CA LEU A 45 4.26 -6.49 -5.70
C LEU A 45 5.46 -7.41 -5.93
N LYS A 46 6.57 -6.88 -6.42
CA LYS A 46 7.84 -7.61 -6.50
C LYS A 46 8.88 -6.93 -5.64
N PHE A 47 9.50 -7.70 -4.75
CA PHE A 47 10.67 -7.27 -3.98
C PHE A 47 11.75 -8.35 -4.07
N VAL A 48 12.99 -7.94 -3.89
CA VAL A 48 14.16 -8.82 -3.99
C VAL A 48 14.65 -9.12 -2.59
N ASN A 49 14.85 -10.41 -2.30
CA ASN A 49 15.73 -10.79 -1.20
C ASN A 49 17.17 -10.74 -1.71
N ASP A 50 17.86 -9.64 -1.43
CA ASP A 50 19.24 -9.39 -1.82
C ASP A 50 20.24 -9.80 -0.72
N SER A 51 19.81 -10.61 0.25
CA SER A 51 20.69 -11.25 1.23
C SER A 51 21.12 -12.64 0.80
N ASP A 52 22.16 -13.17 1.46
CA ASP A 52 22.66 -14.54 1.31
C ASP A 52 21.85 -15.58 2.09
N HIS A 53 20.78 -15.16 2.76
CA HIS A 53 19.95 -16.00 3.62
C HIS A 53 18.47 -15.98 3.23
N PRO A 54 17.71 -17.04 3.53
CA PRO A 54 16.28 -17.03 3.31
C PRO A 54 15.58 -16.05 4.26
N ILE A 55 14.48 -15.46 3.78
CA ILE A 55 13.56 -14.67 4.60
C ILE A 55 12.33 -15.51 4.89
N LEU A 56 11.99 -15.66 6.16
CA LEU A 56 10.74 -16.22 6.61
C LEU A 56 9.63 -15.17 6.53
N VAL A 57 8.59 -15.48 5.76
CA VAL A 57 7.38 -14.66 5.66
C VAL A 57 6.29 -15.28 6.52
N GLN A 58 5.72 -14.51 7.45
CA GLN A 58 4.62 -14.97 8.30
C GLN A 58 3.46 -14.00 8.28
N ALA A 59 2.27 -14.54 8.07
CA ALA A 59 1.01 -13.83 8.21
C ALA A 59 0.35 -14.21 9.52
N HIS A 60 -0.18 -13.22 10.23
CA HIS A 60 -1.03 -13.39 11.39
C HIS A 60 -2.31 -12.60 11.19
N VAL A 61 -3.45 -13.28 11.33
CA VAL A 61 -4.78 -12.69 11.24
C VAL A 61 -5.34 -12.63 12.65
N ASP A 62 -5.81 -11.45 13.04
CA ASP A 62 -6.61 -11.25 14.25
C ASP A 62 -8.06 -11.00 13.82
N GLU A 63 -8.92 -11.99 14.03
CA GLU A 63 -10.34 -11.91 13.66
C GLU A 63 -11.15 -10.98 14.57
N HIS A 64 -10.68 -10.70 15.78
CA HIS A 64 -11.36 -9.79 16.71
C HIS A 64 -11.17 -8.34 16.30
N THR A 65 -9.97 -7.98 15.85
CA THR A 65 -9.65 -6.64 15.37
C THR A 65 -9.75 -6.50 13.84
N MET A 66 -10.05 -7.61 13.13
CA MET A 66 -10.00 -7.71 11.67
C MET A 66 -8.64 -7.27 11.10
N GLY A 67 -7.56 -7.54 11.85
CA GLY A 67 -6.21 -7.10 11.55
C GLY A 67 -5.40 -8.16 10.80
N LEU A 68 -4.57 -7.73 9.85
CA LEU A 68 -3.57 -8.58 9.20
C LEU A 68 -2.16 -8.03 9.47
N LYS A 69 -1.32 -8.83 10.12
CA LYS A 69 0.10 -8.53 10.31
C LYS A 69 0.95 -9.43 9.44
N ILE A 70 1.80 -8.83 8.61
CA ILE A 70 2.85 -9.53 7.87
C ILE A 70 4.19 -9.24 8.54
N THR A 71 4.92 -10.29 8.91
CA THR A 71 6.26 -10.20 9.48
C THR A 71 7.26 -10.85 8.54
N LEU A 72 8.37 -10.16 8.27
CA LEU A 72 9.55 -10.71 7.61
C LEU A 72 10.63 -10.94 8.67
N ARG A 73 11.21 -12.15 8.69
CA ARG A 73 12.32 -12.50 9.59
C ARG A 73 13.47 -13.06 8.77
N GLY A 74 14.67 -12.53 8.98
CA GLY A 74 15.88 -12.93 8.28
C GLY A 74 17.11 -12.61 9.14
N ASN A 75 18.30 -12.72 8.54
CA ASN A 75 19.52 -12.21 9.13
C ASN A 75 19.46 -10.68 9.27
N ASP A 76 20.25 -10.15 10.20
CA ASP A 76 20.46 -8.71 10.28
C ASP A 76 21.21 -8.24 9.03
N LEU A 77 20.58 -7.36 8.26
CA LEU A 77 21.14 -6.80 7.03
C LEU A 77 22.08 -5.60 7.32
N ASN A 78 22.19 -5.18 8.59
CA ASN A 78 22.87 -3.95 8.99
C ASN A 78 22.33 -2.74 8.20
N ARG A 79 21.01 -2.69 8.03
CA ARG A 79 20.28 -1.64 7.30
C ARG A 79 19.50 -0.79 8.27
N THR A 80 19.63 0.52 8.12
CA THR A 80 18.72 1.50 8.74
C THR A 80 17.78 2.03 7.68
N VAL A 81 16.49 2.08 7.99
CA VAL A 81 15.45 2.59 7.09
C VAL A 81 14.72 3.75 7.73
N GLU A 82 14.65 4.86 7.02
CA GLU A 82 13.86 6.04 7.41
C GLU A 82 12.91 6.40 6.27
N MET A 83 11.62 6.57 6.57
CA MET A 83 10.68 7.13 5.60
C MET A 83 10.91 8.64 5.53
N LEU A 84 11.13 9.15 4.32
CA LEU A 84 11.20 10.59 4.08
C LEU A 84 9.80 11.21 4.16
N PRO A 85 9.67 12.53 4.37
CA PRO A 85 8.37 13.20 4.38
C PRO A 85 7.53 12.81 3.16
N ALA A 86 6.31 12.34 3.41
CA ALA A 86 5.40 11.94 2.35
C ALA A 86 5.07 13.14 1.45
N ILE A 87 4.96 12.88 0.16
CA ILE A 87 4.48 13.85 -0.81
C ILE A 87 2.97 13.72 -0.86
N GLU A 88 2.26 14.79 -0.53
CA GLU A 88 0.80 14.91 -0.66
C GLU A 88 0.50 16.26 -1.31
N LYS A 89 0.15 16.26 -2.60
CA LYS A 89 -0.02 17.48 -3.40
C LYS A 89 -1.25 17.40 -4.31
N ASN A 90 -1.61 18.54 -4.89
CA ASN A 90 -2.65 18.66 -5.91
C ASN A 90 -3.96 17.99 -5.47
N VAL A 91 -4.43 18.35 -4.26
CA VAL A 91 -5.70 17.84 -3.74
C VAL A 91 -6.83 18.43 -4.57
N GLU A 92 -7.62 17.56 -5.19
CA GLU A 92 -8.72 17.93 -6.07
C GLU A 92 -10.02 17.32 -5.56
N ALA A 93 -11.06 18.15 -5.44
CA ALA A 93 -12.39 17.66 -5.09
C ALA A 93 -12.89 16.66 -6.14
N PRO A 94 -13.65 15.63 -5.74
CA PRO A 94 -14.15 14.64 -6.66
C PRO A 94 -15.06 15.26 -7.73
N LYS A 95 -15.03 14.66 -8.92
CA LYS A 95 -15.99 14.96 -9.98
C LYS A 95 -17.41 14.56 -9.54
N PRO A 96 -18.45 15.17 -10.13
CA PRO A 96 -19.83 14.72 -9.91
C PRO A 96 -19.97 13.20 -10.11
N PRO A 97 -20.83 12.53 -9.33
CA PRO A 97 -20.98 11.09 -9.41
C PRO A 97 -21.43 10.65 -10.80
N LEU A 98 -21.00 9.47 -11.21
CA LEU A 98 -21.47 8.84 -12.44
C LEU A 98 -22.98 8.55 -12.36
N PRO A 99 -23.67 8.46 -13.51
CA PRO A 99 -25.06 8.01 -13.53
C PRO A 99 -25.22 6.62 -12.92
N ASP A 100 -26.40 6.35 -12.38
CA ASP A 100 -26.74 5.04 -11.82
C ASP A 100 -26.61 3.93 -12.88
N THR A 101 -26.01 2.81 -12.47
CA THR A 101 -25.97 1.60 -13.29
C THR A 101 -27.18 0.72 -12.95
N PRO A 102 -28.02 0.33 -13.92
CA PRO A 102 -29.16 -0.55 -13.66
C PRO A 102 -28.72 -1.92 -13.14
N ASP A 103 -29.28 -2.32 -11.98
CA ASP A 103 -29.10 -3.65 -11.41
C ASP A 103 -30.44 -4.40 -11.39
N PRO A 104 -30.62 -5.45 -12.22
CA PRO A 104 -31.85 -6.23 -12.27
C PRO A 104 -32.19 -6.97 -10.97
N SER A 105 -31.24 -7.11 -10.04
CA SER A 105 -31.47 -7.74 -8.75
C SER A 105 -32.13 -6.82 -7.71
N LEU A 106 -32.13 -5.50 -7.96
CA LEU A 106 -32.75 -4.52 -7.07
C LEU A 106 -34.24 -4.33 -7.38
N PRO A 107 -35.11 -4.20 -6.36
CA PRO A 107 -36.51 -3.84 -6.58
C PRO A 107 -36.65 -2.49 -7.28
N ARG A 108 -37.72 -2.32 -8.06
CA ARG A 108 -37.97 -1.08 -8.80
C ARG A 108 -38.03 0.12 -7.85
N GLY A 109 -37.28 1.17 -8.18
CA GLY A 109 -37.22 2.41 -7.40
C GLY A 109 -36.23 2.38 -6.24
N VAL A 110 -35.56 1.25 -5.99
CA VAL A 110 -34.48 1.16 -5.01
C VAL A 110 -33.17 1.60 -5.65
N ARG A 111 -32.43 2.44 -4.92
CA ARG A 111 -31.07 2.86 -5.27
C ARG A 111 -30.13 2.41 -4.14
N LEU A 112 -29.05 1.73 -4.49
CA LEU A 112 -28.01 1.31 -3.55
C LEU A 112 -26.71 2.05 -3.90
N GLN A 113 -26.18 2.80 -2.93
CA GLN A 113 -24.86 3.40 -3.08
C GLN A 113 -23.81 2.40 -2.61
N VAL A 114 -22.89 2.05 -3.51
CA VAL A 114 -21.82 1.07 -3.27
C VAL A 114 -20.42 1.69 -3.26
N GLU A 115 -20.30 2.96 -3.68
CA GLU A 115 -19.06 3.72 -3.72
C GLU A 115 -19.26 5.14 -3.21
N TRP A 116 -18.17 5.77 -2.78
CA TRP A 116 -18.15 7.12 -2.27
C TRP A 116 -17.10 7.93 -3.04
N ALA A 117 -17.38 9.21 -3.23
CA ALA A 117 -16.42 10.10 -3.84
C ALA A 117 -15.31 10.42 -2.82
N VAL A 118 -14.06 10.44 -3.29
CA VAL A 118 -12.90 10.90 -2.50
C VAL A 118 -12.13 11.94 -3.29
N ASP A 119 -11.43 12.80 -2.56
CA ASP A 119 -10.52 13.75 -3.16
C ASP A 119 -9.40 13.01 -3.89
N GLY A 120 -9.09 13.48 -5.10
CA GLY A 120 -7.87 13.11 -5.80
C GLY A 120 -6.66 13.77 -5.16
N MET A 121 -5.49 13.14 -5.26
CA MET A 121 -4.22 13.72 -4.82
C MET A 121 -3.04 13.03 -5.51
N GLU A 122 -1.95 13.77 -5.67
CA GLU A 122 -0.65 13.19 -5.96
C GLU A 122 0.00 12.73 -4.66
N THR A 123 0.39 11.45 -4.62
CA THR A 123 1.08 10.85 -3.47
C THR A 123 2.49 10.39 -3.84
N GLY A 124 3.40 10.42 -2.87
CA GLY A 124 4.74 9.87 -3.04
C GLY A 124 5.32 9.43 -1.71
N ILE A 125 5.77 8.18 -1.66
CA ILE A 125 6.45 7.59 -0.51
C ILE A 125 7.86 7.24 -0.92
N LEU A 126 8.83 7.80 -0.20
CA LEU A 126 10.25 7.49 -0.36
C LEU A 126 10.81 7.05 0.98
N ARG A 127 11.82 6.19 0.94
CA ARG A 127 12.68 5.91 2.11
C ARG A 127 14.13 6.12 1.78
N GLN A 128 14.88 6.45 2.81
CA GLN A 128 16.33 6.34 2.81
C GLN A 128 16.72 5.00 3.44
N VAL A 129 17.54 4.22 2.75
CA VAL A 129 18.13 2.98 3.26
C VAL A 129 19.65 3.17 3.35
N VAL A 130 20.20 3.03 4.55
CA VAL A 130 21.64 3.14 4.82
C VAL A 130 22.18 1.76 5.16
N GLN A 131 23.28 1.35 4.52
CA GLN A 131 24.00 0.10 4.78
C GLN A 131 25.52 0.34 4.68
N GLY A 132 26.21 0.38 5.81
CA GLY A 132 27.61 0.82 5.85
C GLY A 132 27.78 2.24 5.28
N ASP A 133 28.68 2.41 4.32
CA ASP A 133 28.90 3.70 3.63
C ASP A 133 27.91 3.96 2.46
N SER A 134 27.03 3.00 2.17
CA SER A 134 26.06 3.12 1.09
C SER A 134 24.75 3.72 1.58
N THR A 135 24.21 4.68 0.82
CA THR A 135 22.87 5.24 1.03
C THR A 135 22.12 5.19 -0.29
N ARG A 136 20.88 4.70 -0.26
CA ARG A 136 19.95 4.78 -1.39
C ARG A 136 18.63 5.41 -0.97
N ILE A 137 18.01 6.12 -1.90
CA ILE A 137 16.67 6.66 -1.77
C ILE A 137 15.82 6.01 -2.86
N ASP A 138 14.77 5.30 -2.44
CA ASP A 138 13.83 4.60 -3.31
C ASP A 138 12.39 4.68 -2.79
#